data_AF-A0A8C2N517-F1
#
_entry.id   AF-A0A8C2N517-F1
#
_cell.length_a   1.000
_cell.length_b   1.000
_cell.length_c   1.000
_cell.angle_alpha   90.00
_cell.angle_beta   90.00
_cell.angle_gamma   90.00
#
_symmetry.space_group_name_H-M   'P 1'
#
loop_
_entity.id
_entity.type
_entity.pdbx_description
1 polymer ?
#
loop_
_entity_poly.entity_id
_entity_poly.type
_entity_poly.pdbx_seq_one_letter_code
_entity_poly.pdbx_strand_id
1 'polypeptide(L)'
;MQEQYTLDFSESIASEIIQKYEPIEEVKQAHQMSFEGFRRYMDSSECLLFDNKYDHVYQDMTHPLTDYFISSSHNTYLISDQLWGPSDLWGYISALVKGCRCLEIDCWDGSQNEPVVYHGYTFTSKLLFKTVIQAIHKYAFVASEYPVVLSLENHCSPSQQEVMADTLLATFGDALLSYTLDNFSDRLPSPEALKFKILVRNKKIGTLHETLERKDSDKHGQVEEFEEEEEIEQEEDGSGAQEPEPVGDFQDDLAKEEQSKRVVRIPLFRKKKIKISMALSDLVIYTKVEKFKSFHHSNLYQQFNESNSIGESQARKLTKLAGKFL
;
A
#
# COMPACT_ATOMS: atom_id res chain seq x y z
N MET A 1 -34.44 24.33 -9.80
CA MET A 1 -33.81 24.15 -11.14
C MET A 1 -32.42 24.76 -11.18
N GLN A 2 -32.24 26.05 -10.89
CA GLN A 2 -30.91 26.62 -10.63
C GLN A 2 -30.24 25.95 -9.41
N GLU A 3 -31.05 25.61 -8.40
CA GLU A 3 -30.64 24.90 -7.18
C GLU A 3 -29.95 23.54 -7.39
N GLN A 4 -30.20 22.86 -8.51
CA GLN A 4 -29.64 21.52 -8.78
C GLN A 4 -28.41 21.55 -9.69
N TYR A 5 -27.99 22.74 -10.16
CA TYR A 5 -26.78 22.98 -10.96
C TYR A 5 -26.51 21.99 -12.11
N THR A 6 -27.57 21.40 -12.67
CA THR A 6 -27.46 20.42 -13.76
C THR A 6 -27.29 21.14 -15.09
N LEU A 7 -26.22 20.84 -15.83
CA LEU A 7 -25.81 21.60 -17.02
C LEU A 7 -26.68 21.34 -18.27
N ASP A 8 -27.41 20.22 -18.31
CA ASP A 8 -28.20 19.76 -19.49
C ASP A 8 -29.70 19.58 -19.18
N PHE A 9 -30.33 20.48 -18.42
CA PHE A 9 -31.76 20.35 -18.12
C PHE A 9 -32.65 20.83 -19.28
N SER A 10 -33.56 19.97 -19.75
CA SER A 10 -34.60 20.30 -20.74
C SER A 10 -36.00 20.07 -20.17
N GLU A 11 -37.03 20.65 -20.79
CA GLU A 11 -38.44 20.37 -20.44
C GLU A 11 -38.76 18.87 -20.45
N SER A 12 -38.03 18.07 -21.25
CA SER A 12 -38.21 16.61 -21.29
C SER A 12 -37.83 15.95 -19.96
N ILE A 13 -36.75 16.39 -19.30
CA ILE A 13 -36.28 15.81 -18.04
C ILE A 13 -37.26 16.14 -16.91
N ALA A 14 -37.77 17.37 -16.86
CA ALA A 14 -38.80 17.74 -15.88
C ALA A 14 -40.07 16.88 -16.04
N SER A 15 -40.48 16.62 -17.28
CA SER A 15 -41.61 15.74 -17.58
C SER A 15 -41.33 14.30 -17.14
N GLU A 16 -40.14 13.76 -17.42
CA GLU A 16 -39.73 12.41 -17.01
C GLU A 16 -39.76 12.24 -15.48
N ILE A 17 -39.23 13.22 -14.74
CA ILE A 17 -39.24 13.22 -13.27
C ILE A 17 -40.70 13.20 -12.76
N ILE A 18 -41.58 14.03 -13.33
CA ILE A 18 -43.00 14.04 -12.97
C ILE A 18 -43.65 12.69 -13.24
N GLN A 19 -43.45 12.12 -14.44
CA GLN A 19 -44.02 10.83 -14.81
C GLN A 19 -43.54 9.70 -13.88
N LYS A 20 -42.28 9.77 -13.44
CA LYS A 20 -41.65 8.74 -12.61
C LYS A 20 -42.02 8.83 -11.13
N TYR A 21 -42.06 10.04 -10.56
CA TYR A 21 -42.14 10.22 -9.10
C TYR A 21 -43.49 10.73 -8.59
N GLU A 22 -44.34 11.34 -9.43
CA GLU A 22 -45.66 11.81 -9.01
C GLU A 22 -46.64 10.64 -8.79
N PRO A 23 -47.18 10.46 -7.56
CA PRO A 23 -48.14 9.39 -7.28
C PRO A 23 -49.58 9.67 -7.72
N ILE A 24 -49.98 10.93 -7.88
CA ILE A 24 -51.38 11.29 -8.17
C ILE A 24 -51.57 11.44 -9.67
N GLU A 25 -52.38 10.56 -10.29
CA GLU A 25 -52.54 10.50 -11.74
C GLU A 25 -53.15 11.78 -12.34
N GLU A 26 -54.08 12.42 -11.63
CA GLU A 26 -54.67 13.70 -12.08
C GLU A 26 -53.60 14.81 -12.12
N VAL A 27 -52.68 14.83 -11.15
CA VAL A 27 -51.58 15.80 -11.07
C VAL A 27 -50.53 15.51 -12.14
N LYS A 28 -50.23 14.24 -12.38
CA LYS A 28 -49.34 13.76 -13.45
C LYS A 28 -49.87 14.13 -14.84
N GLN A 29 -51.17 13.94 -15.10
CA GLN A 29 -51.83 14.34 -16.35
C GLN A 29 -51.85 15.87 -16.54
N ALA A 30 -51.91 16.62 -15.45
CA ALA A 30 -51.77 18.07 -15.46
C ALA A 30 -50.32 18.56 -15.64
N HIS A 31 -49.34 17.65 -15.78
CA HIS A 31 -47.91 17.96 -15.89
C HIS A 31 -47.38 18.76 -14.69
N GLN A 32 -47.86 18.43 -13.49
CA GLN A 32 -47.50 19.07 -12.24
C GLN A 32 -46.88 18.05 -11.27
N MET A 33 -46.26 18.57 -10.21
CA MET A 33 -45.72 17.76 -9.12
C MET A 33 -46.30 18.23 -7.79
N SER A 34 -46.85 17.28 -7.04
CA SER A 34 -47.29 17.46 -5.66
C SER A 34 -46.08 17.47 -4.70
N PHE A 35 -46.29 17.91 -3.46
CA PHE A 35 -45.25 17.85 -2.44
C PHE A 35 -44.77 16.42 -2.17
N GLU A 36 -45.67 15.43 -2.21
CA GLU A 36 -45.28 14.02 -2.04
C GLU A 36 -44.49 13.51 -3.25
N GLY A 37 -44.87 13.89 -4.48
CA GLY A 37 -44.07 13.59 -5.68
C GLY A 37 -42.67 14.19 -5.60
N PHE A 38 -42.56 15.44 -5.12
CA PHE A 38 -41.28 16.10 -4.91
C PHE A 38 -40.44 15.40 -3.82
N ARG A 39 -41.03 15.01 -2.70
CA ARG A 39 -40.34 14.26 -1.64
C ARG A 39 -39.78 12.94 -2.17
N ARG A 40 -40.57 12.20 -2.96
CA ARG A 40 -40.13 10.95 -3.60
C ARG A 40 -38.99 11.16 -4.58
N TYR A 41 -39.01 12.24 -5.35
CA TYR A 41 -37.90 12.62 -6.21
C TYR A 41 -36.63 12.92 -5.39
N MET A 42 -36.74 13.73 -4.32
CA MET A 42 -35.60 14.06 -3.46
C MET A 42 -35.00 12.85 -2.73
N ASP A 43 -35.82 11.85 -2.39
CA ASP A 43 -35.38 10.58 -1.78
C ASP A 43 -34.86 9.57 -2.83
N SER A 44 -34.88 9.92 -4.12
CA SER A 44 -34.49 9.01 -5.21
C SER A 44 -32.97 8.97 -5.44
N SER A 45 -32.53 7.96 -6.20
CA SER A 45 -31.13 7.83 -6.63
C SER A 45 -30.65 9.02 -7.47
N GLU A 46 -31.55 9.76 -8.12
CA GLU A 46 -31.23 10.93 -8.96
C GLU A 46 -30.88 12.17 -8.16
N CYS A 47 -31.26 12.22 -6.88
CA CYS A 47 -30.96 13.32 -5.96
C CYS A 47 -29.89 12.97 -4.93
N LEU A 48 -29.19 11.84 -5.11
CA LEU A 48 -28.05 11.51 -4.27
C LEU A 48 -26.95 12.56 -4.45
N LEU A 49 -26.34 12.98 -3.33
CA LEU A 49 -25.17 13.87 -3.35
C LEU A 49 -23.98 13.23 -4.07
N PHE A 50 -23.91 11.90 -4.05
CA PHE A 50 -22.92 11.16 -4.81
C PHE A 50 -23.43 10.97 -6.24
N ASP A 51 -22.65 11.45 -7.20
CA ASP A 51 -23.00 11.34 -8.61
C ASP A 51 -22.81 9.89 -9.09
N ASN A 52 -23.92 9.22 -9.41
CA ASN A 52 -23.94 7.81 -9.80
C ASN A 52 -23.09 7.50 -11.06
N LYS A 53 -22.73 8.52 -11.85
CA LYS A 53 -21.79 8.32 -12.98
C LYS A 53 -20.40 7.86 -12.52
N TYR A 54 -20.08 8.08 -11.24
CA TYR A 54 -18.83 7.64 -10.62
C TYR A 54 -18.97 6.34 -9.82
N ASP A 55 -20.14 5.67 -9.86
CA ASP A 55 -20.40 4.37 -9.20
C ASP A 55 -19.84 3.17 -10.00
N HIS A 56 -19.18 3.44 -11.13
CA HIS A 56 -18.46 2.46 -11.93
C HIS A 56 -17.13 3.04 -12.39
N VAL A 57 -16.26 2.20 -12.95
CA VAL A 57 -14.96 2.64 -13.48
C VAL A 57 -15.18 3.59 -14.66
N TYR A 58 -14.79 4.86 -14.49
CA TYR A 58 -15.00 5.93 -15.47
C TYR A 58 -13.70 6.63 -15.90
N GLN A 59 -12.59 6.38 -15.19
CA GLN A 59 -11.29 6.95 -15.50
C GLN A 59 -10.58 6.09 -16.55
N ASP A 60 -9.62 6.67 -17.26
CA ASP A 60 -8.74 5.90 -18.13
C ASP A 60 -7.84 5.02 -17.24
N MET A 61 -7.97 3.70 -17.37
CA MET A 61 -7.24 2.70 -16.59
C MET A 61 -6.00 2.15 -17.33
N THR A 62 -5.57 2.82 -18.40
CA THR A 62 -4.46 2.40 -19.28
C THR A 62 -3.14 3.15 -19.03
N HIS A 63 -3.12 4.13 -18.12
CA HIS A 63 -1.88 4.77 -17.68
C HIS A 63 -1.06 3.84 -16.76
N PRO A 64 0.26 4.08 -16.56
CA PRO A 64 1.07 3.30 -15.63
C PRO A 64 0.55 3.33 -14.19
N LEU A 65 0.79 2.27 -13.42
CA LEU A 65 0.35 2.17 -12.01
C LEU A 65 0.69 3.39 -11.13
N THR A 66 1.80 4.08 -11.41
CA THR A 66 2.25 5.28 -10.67
C THR A 66 1.31 6.48 -10.79
N ASP A 67 0.39 6.46 -11.76
CA ASP A 67 -0.51 7.58 -12.03
C ASP A 67 -1.81 7.49 -11.21
N TYR A 68 -1.97 6.44 -10.40
CA TYR A 68 -3.20 6.16 -9.63
C TYR A 68 -2.95 6.14 -8.13
N PHE A 69 -3.95 6.61 -7.37
CA PHE A 69 -4.03 6.30 -5.94
C PHE A 69 -4.51 4.86 -5.75
N ILE A 70 -3.73 4.08 -5.00
CA ILE A 70 -4.03 2.67 -4.73
C ILE A 70 -4.55 2.54 -3.30
N SER A 71 -5.78 2.04 -3.16
CA SER A 71 -6.36 1.72 -1.85
C SER A 71 -5.49 0.67 -1.14
N SER A 72 -4.86 1.03 -0.02
CA SER A 72 -3.81 0.24 0.64
C SER A 72 -4.10 0.11 2.14
N SER A 73 -3.80 -1.06 2.71
CA SER A 73 -3.91 -1.33 4.16
C SER A 73 -2.53 -1.52 4.80
N HIS A 74 -2.45 -1.23 6.09
CA HIS A 74 -1.26 -1.44 6.92
C HIS A 74 -1.57 -2.44 8.03
N ASN A 75 -0.68 -3.39 8.29
CA ASN A 75 -0.86 -4.52 9.22
C ASN A 75 -2.25 -5.15 9.09
N THR A 76 -2.61 -5.55 7.87
CA THR A 76 -3.96 -5.95 7.47
C THR A 76 -4.55 -7.10 8.28
N TYR A 77 -3.70 -7.92 8.89
CA TYR A 77 -4.09 -9.05 9.73
C TYR A 77 -4.64 -8.63 11.10
N LEU A 78 -4.37 -7.41 11.58
CA LEU A 78 -4.82 -6.92 12.87
C LEU A 78 -6.25 -6.38 12.79
N ILE A 79 -7.15 -6.94 13.60
CA ILE A 79 -8.53 -6.47 13.71
C ILE A 79 -8.78 -5.56 14.92
N SER A 80 -7.75 -5.31 15.75
CA SER A 80 -7.80 -4.34 16.85
C SER A 80 -6.46 -3.59 17.02
N ASP A 81 -5.98 -3.41 18.25
CA ASP A 81 -4.73 -2.70 18.56
C ASP A 81 -3.46 -3.44 18.08
N GLN A 82 -2.37 -2.67 17.97
CA GLN A 82 -1.09 -3.13 17.45
C GLN A 82 -0.27 -3.99 18.43
N LEU A 83 -0.68 -4.13 19.69
CA LEU A 83 0.16 -4.75 20.73
C LEU A 83 -0.38 -6.11 21.21
N TRP A 84 -1.69 -6.23 21.34
CA TRP A 84 -2.39 -7.38 21.93
C TRP A 84 -3.55 -7.87 21.08
N GLY A 85 -3.86 -7.18 19.98
CA GLY A 85 -4.98 -7.52 19.13
C GLY A 85 -4.86 -8.91 18.49
N PRO A 86 -5.98 -9.62 18.29
CA PRO A 86 -5.94 -10.86 17.53
C PRO A 86 -5.58 -10.56 16.07
N SER A 87 -4.69 -11.38 15.51
CA SER A 87 -4.54 -11.52 14.07
C SER A 87 -5.65 -12.44 13.57
N ASP A 88 -6.45 -11.95 12.62
CA ASP A 88 -7.58 -12.68 12.05
C ASP A 88 -7.63 -12.56 10.52
N LEU A 89 -8.03 -13.64 9.84
CA LEU A 89 -8.26 -13.66 8.40
C LEU A 89 -9.31 -12.62 7.98
N TRP A 90 -10.24 -12.28 8.89
CA TRP A 90 -11.25 -11.27 8.66
C TRP A 90 -10.65 -9.91 8.29
N GLY A 91 -9.45 -9.57 8.79
CA GLY A 91 -8.76 -8.34 8.42
C GLY A 91 -8.53 -8.26 6.90
N TYR A 92 -7.98 -9.32 6.30
CA TYR A 92 -7.77 -9.43 4.85
C TYR A 92 -9.09 -9.47 4.07
N ILE A 93 -10.06 -10.26 4.53
CA ILE A 93 -11.36 -10.39 3.85
C ILE A 93 -12.09 -9.05 3.81
N SER A 94 -12.17 -8.37 4.96
CA SER A 94 -12.81 -7.06 5.10
C SER A 94 -12.13 -6.00 4.23
N ALA A 95 -10.79 -5.97 4.20
CA ALA A 95 -10.04 -5.04 3.35
C ALA A 95 -10.36 -5.27 1.86
N LEU A 96 -10.33 -6.51 1.39
CA LEU A 96 -10.61 -6.86 -0.01
C LEU A 96 -12.05 -6.56 -0.41
N VAL A 97 -13.03 -6.89 0.43
CA VAL A 97 -14.45 -6.59 0.20
C VAL A 97 -14.71 -5.07 0.15
N LYS A 98 -13.92 -4.28 0.89
CA LYS A 98 -13.94 -2.80 0.83
C LYS A 98 -13.12 -2.22 -0.33
N GLY A 99 -12.62 -3.06 -1.25
CA GLY A 99 -11.89 -2.62 -2.44
C GLY A 99 -10.40 -2.34 -2.22
N CYS A 100 -9.80 -2.72 -1.09
CA CYS A 100 -8.35 -2.59 -0.87
C CYS A 100 -7.57 -3.41 -1.90
N ARG A 101 -6.52 -2.82 -2.48
CA ARG A 101 -5.69 -3.40 -3.58
C ARG A 101 -4.22 -3.60 -3.18
N CYS A 102 -3.76 -3.12 -2.03
CA CYS A 102 -2.43 -3.39 -1.51
C CYS A 102 -2.53 -3.88 -0.06
N LEU A 103 -2.09 -5.11 0.19
CA LEU A 103 -2.22 -5.79 1.47
C LEU A 103 -0.85 -6.05 2.07
N GLU A 104 -0.64 -5.63 3.31
CA GLU A 104 0.56 -5.94 4.08
C GLU A 104 0.47 -7.32 4.77
N ILE A 105 1.57 -8.07 4.74
CA ILE A 105 1.71 -9.42 5.31
C ILE A 105 3.08 -9.56 5.99
N ASP A 106 3.07 -9.59 7.32
CA ASP A 106 4.29 -9.74 8.13
C ASP A 106 4.62 -11.22 8.29
N CYS A 107 5.62 -11.69 7.56
CA CYS A 107 5.95 -13.10 7.45
C CYS A 107 7.09 -13.46 8.39
N TRP A 108 6.87 -14.47 9.22
CA TRP A 108 7.84 -14.95 10.21
C TRP A 108 7.98 -16.47 10.16
N ASP A 109 9.13 -16.97 10.60
CA ASP A 109 9.33 -18.41 10.75
C ASP A 109 8.33 -19.01 11.74
N GLY A 110 7.63 -20.06 11.32
CA GLY A 110 6.78 -20.86 12.20
C GLY A 110 7.36 -22.25 12.49
N SER A 111 6.62 -23.03 13.27
CA SER A 111 7.00 -24.40 13.61
C SER A 111 6.76 -25.35 12.43
N GLN A 112 7.43 -26.50 12.41
CA GLN A 112 7.27 -27.51 11.35
C GLN A 112 7.54 -26.98 9.92
N ASN A 113 8.39 -25.96 9.79
CA ASN A 113 8.71 -25.31 8.52
C ASN A 113 7.50 -24.66 7.81
N GLU A 114 6.48 -24.25 8.58
CA GLU A 114 5.29 -23.55 8.08
C GLU A 114 5.36 -22.05 8.45
N PRO A 115 5.49 -21.13 7.48
CA PRO A 115 5.53 -19.69 7.76
C PRO A 115 4.25 -19.19 8.41
N VAL A 116 4.38 -18.22 9.30
CA VAL A 116 3.27 -17.59 10.02
C VAL A 116 3.20 -16.09 9.80
N VAL A 117 2.02 -15.52 10.03
CA VAL A 117 1.72 -14.09 9.93
C VAL A 117 1.29 -13.56 11.27
N TYR A 118 2.02 -12.55 11.78
CA TYR A 118 1.71 -11.80 13.01
C TYR A 118 2.62 -10.57 13.15
N HIS A 119 2.30 -9.69 14.08
CA HIS A 119 3.12 -8.51 14.35
C HIS A 119 4.34 -8.90 15.20
N GLY A 120 5.53 -8.82 14.61
CA GLY A 120 6.78 -9.20 15.26
C GLY A 120 7.01 -8.52 16.61
N TYR A 121 7.65 -9.23 17.54
CA TYR A 121 7.97 -8.71 18.88
C TYR A 121 6.75 -8.28 19.74
N THR A 122 5.53 -8.70 19.35
CA THR A 122 4.30 -8.47 20.13
C THR A 122 3.63 -9.78 20.55
N PHE A 123 2.51 -9.67 21.26
CA PHE A 123 1.72 -10.80 21.76
C PHE A 123 0.50 -11.12 20.87
N THR A 124 0.48 -10.61 19.65
CA THR A 124 -0.60 -10.87 18.68
C THR A 124 -0.67 -12.35 18.32
N SER A 125 -1.87 -12.85 18.04
CA SER A 125 -2.04 -14.25 17.61
C SER A 125 -1.39 -14.50 16.25
N LYS A 126 -1.12 -15.76 15.93
CA LYS A 126 -0.45 -16.16 14.68
C LYS A 126 -1.42 -16.81 13.72
N LEU A 127 -1.37 -16.43 12.45
CA LEU A 127 -2.05 -17.10 11.36
C LEU A 127 -1.03 -17.89 10.53
N LEU A 128 -1.43 -19.01 9.94
CA LEU A 128 -0.58 -19.67 8.95
C LEU A 128 -0.57 -18.84 7.66
N PHE A 129 0.61 -18.62 7.09
CA PHE A 129 0.77 -17.89 5.82
C PHE A 129 -0.08 -18.52 4.71
N LYS A 130 -0.06 -19.85 4.60
CA LYS A 130 -0.88 -20.61 3.65
C LYS A 130 -2.36 -20.28 3.74
N THR A 131 -2.90 -20.18 4.95
CA THR A 131 -4.32 -19.86 5.16
C THR A 131 -4.62 -18.41 4.76
N VAL A 132 -3.71 -17.47 5.04
CA VAL A 132 -3.83 -16.07 4.59
C VAL A 132 -3.87 -15.99 3.06
N ILE A 133 -2.94 -16.65 2.37
CA ILE A 133 -2.87 -16.67 0.90
C ILE A 133 -4.13 -17.30 0.29
N GLN A 134 -4.65 -18.38 0.87
CA GLN A 134 -5.91 -19.01 0.44
C GLN A 134 -7.12 -18.08 0.60
N ALA A 135 -7.19 -17.34 1.71
CA ALA A 135 -8.24 -16.35 1.92
C ALA A 135 -8.14 -15.22 0.87
N ILE A 136 -6.94 -14.67 0.66
CA ILE A 136 -6.71 -13.63 -0.35
C ILE A 136 -7.14 -14.12 -1.74
N HIS A 137 -6.77 -15.34 -2.14
CA HIS A 137 -7.14 -15.89 -3.46
C HIS A 137 -8.66 -15.87 -3.69
N LYS A 138 -9.44 -16.21 -2.66
CA LYS A 138 -10.90 -16.26 -2.73
C LYS A 138 -11.55 -14.88 -2.88
N TYR A 139 -10.94 -13.82 -2.32
CA TYR A 139 -11.55 -12.50 -2.23
C TYR A 139 -10.87 -11.41 -3.06
N ALA A 140 -9.69 -11.67 -3.63
CA ALA A 140 -8.83 -10.70 -4.32
C ALA A 140 -9.62 -9.83 -5.31
N PHE A 141 -10.49 -10.48 -6.10
CA PHE A 141 -11.18 -9.83 -7.21
C PHE A 141 -12.70 -9.69 -7.02
N VAL A 142 -13.22 -9.87 -5.79
CA VAL A 142 -14.67 -9.79 -5.52
C VAL A 142 -15.21 -8.37 -5.68
N ALA A 143 -14.46 -7.37 -5.23
CA ALA A 143 -14.88 -5.96 -5.28
C ALA A 143 -14.36 -5.21 -6.51
N SER A 144 -13.31 -5.71 -7.16
CA SER A 144 -12.64 -5.06 -8.30
C SER A 144 -11.76 -6.05 -9.06
N GLU A 145 -11.74 -5.96 -10.39
CA GLU A 145 -10.92 -6.78 -11.28
C GLU A 145 -9.44 -6.35 -11.32
N TYR A 146 -9.14 -5.16 -10.81
CA TYR A 146 -7.81 -4.56 -10.85
C TYR A 146 -6.82 -5.24 -9.90
N PRO A 147 -5.50 -5.14 -10.18
CA PRO A 147 -4.48 -5.94 -9.51
C PRO A 147 -4.45 -5.78 -8.00
N VAL A 148 -4.01 -6.85 -7.33
CA VAL A 148 -3.72 -6.85 -5.89
C VAL A 148 -2.21 -6.98 -5.67
N VAL A 149 -1.63 -6.10 -4.86
CA VAL A 149 -0.23 -6.15 -4.44
C VAL A 149 -0.13 -6.73 -3.03
N LEU A 150 0.72 -7.74 -2.86
CA LEU A 150 1.07 -8.31 -1.56
C LEU A 150 2.40 -7.73 -1.10
N SER A 151 2.35 -6.81 -0.14
CA SER A 151 3.54 -6.24 0.49
C SER A 151 4.02 -7.16 1.59
N LEU A 152 5.07 -7.93 1.32
CA LEU A 152 5.63 -8.90 2.27
C LEU A 152 6.68 -8.21 3.15
N GLU A 153 6.43 -8.13 4.45
CA GLU A 153 7.48 -7.83 5.43
C GLU A 153 8.13 -9.16 5.86
N ASN A 154 9.19 -9.52 5.16
CA ASN A 154 9.76 -10.87 5.22
C ASN A 154 10.88 -11.00 6.28
N HIS A 155 10.59 -11.75 7.34
CA HIS A 155 11.52 -12.15 8.41
C HIS A 155 11.78 -13.66 8.44
N CYS A 156 11.36 -14.39 7.40
CA CYS A 156 11.54 -15.84 7.32
C CYS A 156 12.98 -16.22 6.96
N SER A 157 13.42 -17.36 7.48
CA SER A 157 14.60 -18.08 7.02
C SER A 157 14.49 -18.46 5.53
N PRO A 158 15.61 -18.66 4.81
CA PRO A 158 15.56 -19.02 3.39
C PRO A 158 14.72 -20.26 3.07
N SER A 159 14.75 -21.28 3.94
CA SER A 159 13.93 -22.48 3.75
C SER A 159 12.43 -22.19 3.86
N GLN A 160 12.02 -21.29 4.75
CA GLN A 160 10.62 -20.90 4.86
C GLN A 160 10.21 -19.88 3.78
N GLN A 161 11.15 -19.08 3.25
CA GLN A 161 10.92 -18.28 2.05
C GLN A 161 10.60 -19.14 0.82
N GLU A 162 11.22 -20.31 0.68
CA GLU A 162 10.86 -21.30 -0.35
C GLU A 162 9.43 -21.79 -0.16
N VAL A 163 9.05 -22.17 1.06
CA VAL A 163 7.66 -22.57 1.37
C VAL A 163 6.66 -21.45 1.07
N MET A 164 7.03 -20.19 1.31
CA MET A 164 6.21 -19.03 0.92
C MET A 164 6.05 -18.97 -0.60
N ALA A 165 7.14 -19.09 -1.36
CA ALA A 165 7.12 -19.06 -2.83
C ALA A 165 6.25 -20.19 -3.41
N ASP A 166 6.43 -21.42 -2.91
CA ASP A 166 5.62 -22.58 -3.29
C ASP A 166 4.14 -22.38 -2.99
N THR A 167 3.83 -21.83 -1.81
CA THR A 167 2.47 -21.53 -1.40
C THR A 167 1.83 -20.50 -2.33
N LEU A 168 2.55 -19.44 -2.70
CA LEU A 168 2.09 -18.40 -3.62
C LEU A 168 1.80 -18.99 -5.00
N LEU A 169 2.77 -19.73 -5.57
CA LEU A 169 2.66 -20.40 -6.88
C LEU A 169 1.50 -21.39 -6.90
N ALA A 170 1.42 -22.29 -5.92
CA ALA A 170 0.41 -23.33 -5.86
C ALA A 170 -1.01 -22.79 -5.62
N THR A 171 -1.15 -21.69 -4.87
CA THR A 171 -2.47 -21.16 -4.51
C THR A 171 -3.03 -20.24 -5.58
N PHE A 172 -2.20 -19.34 -6.13
CA PHE A 172 -2.65 -18.34 -7.10
C PHE A 172 -2.53 -18.78 -8.55
N GLY A 173 -1.63 -19.73 -8.86
CA GLY A 173 -1.43 -20.20 -10.23
C GLY A 173 -1.26 -19.05 -11.22
N ASP A 174 -2.09 -19.04 -12.27
CA ASP A 174 -2.06 -18.02 -13.33
C ASP A 174 -2.38 -16.60 -12.86
N ALA A 175 -3.03 -16.43 -11.71
CA ALA A 175 -3.28 -15.10 -11.14
C ALA A 175 -1.99 -14.48 -10.60
N LEU A 176 -0.99 -15.26 -10.20
CA LEU A 176 0.29 -14.73 -9.74
C LEU A 176 1.11 -14.20 -10.92
N LEU A 177 1.59 -12.97 -10.80
CA LEU A 177 2.51 -12.41 -11.77
C LEU A 177 3.95 -12.84 -11.45
N SER A 178 4.39 -13.94 -12.05
CA SER A 178 5.73 -14.50 -11.85
C SER A 178 6.77 -14.05 -12.88
N TYR A 179 6.36 -13.32 -13.93
CA TYR A 179 7.22 -12.85 -15.01
C TYR A 179 6.74 -11.49 -15.50
N THR A 180 7.63 -10.75 -16.17
CA THR A 180 7.26 -9.50 -16.86
C THR A 180 6.21 -9.76 -17.95
N LEU A 181 5.31 -8.82 -18.14
CA LEU A 181 4.36 -8.82 -19.25
C LEU A 181 5.04 -8.38 -20.55
N ASP A 182 4.54 -8.91 -21.68
CA ASP A 182 4.98 -8.51 -23.00
C ASP A 182 4.84 -6.99 -23.18
N ASN A 183 5.86 -6.33 -23.72
CA ASN A 183 5.93 -4.87 -23.93
C ASN A 183 6.04 -4.00 -22.65
N PHE A 184 6.27 -4.62 -21.49
CA PHE A 184 6.48 -3.95 -20.21
C PHE A 184 7.82 -4.37 -19.57
N SER A 185 8.88 -4.47 -20.38
CA SER A 185 10.23 -4.78 -19.90
C SER A 185 10.95 -3.59 -19.26
N ASP A 186 10.51 -2.37 -19.57
CA ASP A 186 11.19 -1.10 -19.26
C ASP A 186 10.24 -0.03 -18.67
N ARG A 187 8.99 -0.40 -18.37
CA ARG A 187 7.96 0.49 -17.83
C ARG A 187 6.95 -0.28 -16.98
N LEU A 188 6.31 0.42 -16.06
CA LEU A 188 5.23 -0.17 -15.26
C LEU A 188 4.00 -0.42 -16.12
N PRO A 189 3.36 -1.60 -15.98
CA PRO A 189 2.06 -1.84 -16.60
C PRO A 189 0.96 -0.96 -16.01
N SER A 190 -0.14 -0.89 -16.73
CA SER A 190 -1.37 -0.23 -16.28
C SER A 190 -2.24 -1.15 -15.43
N PRO A 191 -3.18 -0.60 -14.64
CA PRO A 191 -4.23 -1.40 -14.00
C PRO A 191 -4.94 -2.33 -15.00
N GLU A 192 -5.26 -1.85 -16.20
CA GLU A 192 -5.92 -2.64 -17.24
C GLU A 192 -5.08 -3.84 -17.70
N ALA A 193 -3.77 -3.64 -17.94
CA ALA A 193 -2.86 -4.71 -18.33
C ALA A 193 -2.63 -5.76 -17.22
N LEU A 194 -2.92 -5.40 -15.97
CA LEU A 194 -2.73 -6.23 -14.78
C LEU A 194 -4.04 -6.76 -14.18
N LYS A 195 -5.16 -6.67 -14.91
CA LYS A 195 -6.42 -7.25 -14.44
C LYS A 195 -6.25 -8.71 -14.03
N PHE A 196 -6.85 -9.05 -12.89
CA PHE A 196 -6.80 -10.37 -12.26
C PHE A 196 -5.39 -10.85 -11.90
N LYS A 197 -4.40 -9.95 -11.81
CA LYS A 197 -3.05 -10.28 -11.38
C LYS A 197 -2.79 -9.94 -9.92
N ILE A 198 -2.00 -10.80 -9.28
CA ILE A 198 -1.47 -10.62 -7.94
C ILE A 198 0.03 -10.42 -8.06
N LEU A 199 0.52 -9.30 -7.51
CA LEU A 199 1.93 -8.92 -7.54
C LEU A 199 2.56 -9.12 -6.16
N VAL A 200 3.81 -9.58 -6.12
CA VAL A 200 4.57 -9.69 -4.88
C VAL A 200 5.51 -8.49 -4.75
N ARG A 201 5.30 -7.70 -3.70
CA ARG A 201 6.20 -6.63 -3.29
C ARG A 201 7.11 -7.15 -2.19
N ASN A 202 8.40 -7.30 -2.50
CA ASN A 202 9.43 -7.76 -1.56
C ASN A 202 10.82 -7.32 -2.06
N LYS A 203 11.87 -7.65 -1.30
CA LYS A 203 13.26 -7.53 -1.74
C LYS A 203 13.55 -8.51 -2.89
N LYS A 204 14.42 -8.09 -3.82
CA LYS A 204 14.79 -8.85 -5.01
C LYS A 204 16.31 -8.90 -5.21
N ILE A 205 16.79 -10.08 -5.57
CA ILE A 205 18.13 -10.33 -6.11
C ILE A 205 18.09 -10.27 -7.64
N GLY A 206 19.03 -9.52 -8.20
CA GLY A 206 19.22 -9.43 -9.65
C GLY A 206 18.16 -8.60 -10.39
N THR A 207 18.26 -8.60 -11.71
CA THR A 207 17.40 -7.83 -12.61
C THR A 207 16.20 -8.64 -13.11
N LEU A 208 15.25 -7.94 -13.75
CA LEU A 208 14.13 -8.60 -14.46
C LEU A 208 14.63 -9.49 -15.59
N HIS A 209 15.68 -9.08 -16.30
CA HIS A 209 16.26 -9.86 -17.38
C HIS A 209 16.85 -11.18 -16.86
N GLU A 210 17.66 -11.13 -15.80
CA GLU A 210 18.24 -12.32 -15.20
C GLU A 210 17.16 -13.26 -14.63
N THR A 211 16.05 -12.70 -14.14
CA THR A 211 14.88 -13.49 -13.69
C THR A 211 14.23 -14.26 -14.84
N LEU A 212 14.12 -13.64 -16.01
CA LEU A 212 13.62 -14.27 -17.24
C LEU A 212 14.59 -15.33 -17.78
N GLU A 213 15.90 -15.10 -17.73
CA GLU A 213 16.91 -16.08 -18.14
C GLU A 213 16.86 -17.34 -17.27
N ARG A 214 16.51 -17.19 -15.99
CA ARG A 214 16.26 -18.29 -15.04
C ARG A 214 14.86 -18.88 -15.12
N LYS A 215 14.06 -18.51 -16.12
CA LYS A 215 12.75 -19.13 -16.33
C LYS A 215 12.92 -20.64 -16.48
N ASP A 216 12.04 -21.40 -15.83
CA ASP A 216 12.04 -22.87 -15.80
C ASP A 216 13.27 -23.54 -15.11
N SER A 217 14.18 -22.76 -14.53
CA SER A 217 15.23 -23.30 -13.67
C SER A 217 14.71 -23.64 -12.26
N ASP A 218 15.23 -24.72 -11.67
CA ASP A 218 14.93 -25.07 -10.29
C ASP A 218 15.73 -24.20 -9.32
N LYS A 219 15.03 -23.45 -8.47
CA LYS A 219 15.58 -22.43 -7.57
C LYS A 219 15.64 -22.92 -6.11
N HIS A 220 15.17 -24.12 -5.83
CA HIS A 220 15.18 -24.67 -4.47
C HIS A 220 16.60 -24.83 -3.94
N GLY A 221 16.81 -24.42 -2.69
CA GLY A 221 18.12 -24.39 -2.05
C GLY A 221 19.06 -23.28 -2.54
N GLN A 222 18.66 -22.46 -3.52
CA GLN A 222 19.48 -21.33 -3.99
C GLN A 222 19.20 -20.09 -3.16
N VAL A 223 20.23 -19.61 -2.46
CA VAL A 223 20.15 -18.51 -1.52
C VAL A 223 21.28 -17.52 -1.79
N GLU A 224 20.93 -16.25 -1.90
CA GLU A 224 21.87 -15.16 -2.15
C GLU A 224 21.86 -14.14 -1.00
N GLU A 225 22.97 -13.41 -0.84
CA GLU A 225 23.08 -12.34 0.14
C GLU A 225 22.61 -11.00 -0.44
N PHE A 226 21.68 -10.34 0.26
CA PHE A 226 21.24 -8.98 -0.01
C PHE A 226 21.82 -8.04 1.05
N GLU A 227 22.47 -6.96 0.62
CA GLU A 227 22.91 -5.90 1.52
C GLU A 227 21.81 -4.87 1.69
N GLU A 228 21.35 -4.69 2.94
CA GLU A 228 20.43 -3.62 3.31
C GLU A 228 21.14 -2.59 4.20
N GLU A 229 20.82 -1.32 3.99
CA GLU A 229 21.27 -0.23 4.86
C GLU A 229 20.17 0.06 5.91
N GLU A 230 20.42 -0.22 7.18
CA GLU A 230 19.55 0.17 8.30
C GLU A 230 20.00 1.54 8.85
N GLU A 231 19.06 2.45 9.11
CA GLU A 231 19.36 3.67 9.88
C GLU A 231 19.52 3.31 11.36
N ILE A 232 20.60 3.78 11.99
CA ILE A 232 20.78 3.66 13.43
C ILE A 232 20.04 4.82 14.08
N GLU A 233 18.95 4.54 14.78
CA GLU A 233 18.38 5.48 15.73
C GLU A 233 19.36 5.62 16.90
N GLN A 234 19.93 6.82 17.07
CA GLN A 234 20.71 7.12 18.27
C GLN A 234 19.72 7.24 19.43
N GLU A 235 19.69 6.24 20.30
CA GLU A 235 19.02 6.34 21.60
C GLU A 235 19.60 7.55 22.34
N GLU A 236 18.73 8.48 22.74
CA GLU A 236 19.11 9.52 23.70
C GLU A 236 19.32 8.82 25.04
N ASP A 237 20.57 8.51 25.37
CA ASP A 237 20.93 7.96 26.67
C ASP A 237 20.70 9.03 27.75
N GLY A 238 19.45 9.09 28.22
CA GLY A 238 19.01 9.88 29.34
C GLY A 238 19.41 9.23 30.66
N SER A 239 20.72 9.08 30.94
CA SER A 239 21.19 8.87 32.32
C SER A 239 22.69 9.14 32.46
N GLY A 240 23.06 9.95 33.47
CA GLY A 240 24.44 10.04 33.93
C GLY A 240 25.09 11.43 33.90
N ALA A 241 24.39 12.47 34.37
CA ALA A 241 25.09 13.65 34.87
C ALA A 241 25.90 13.24 36.11
N GLN A 242 27.20 12.99 35.95
CA GLN A 242 28.16 13.11 37.05
C GLN A 242 28.59 14.57 37.09
N GLU A 243 28.07 15.29 38.09
CA GLU A 243 28.60 16.59 38.51
C GLU A 243 30.05 16.42 38.99
N PRO A 244 30.99 17.27 38.54
CA PRO A 244 32.14 17.64 39.35
C PRO A 244 31.80 18.89 40.17
N GLU A 245 31.92 18.77 41.49
CA GLU A 245 31.88 19.86 42.47
C GLU A 245 32.91 20.98 42.18
N PRO A 246 32.67 22.22 42.66
CA PRO A 246 33.22 23.44 42.08
C PRO A 246 34.52 23.88 42.78
N VAL A 247 35.39 24.58 42.03
CA VAL A 247 36.46 25.40 42.63
C VAL A 247 36.58 26.73 41.87
N GLY A 248 36.22 27.83 42.56
CA GLY A 248 36.96 29.09 42.54
C GLY A 248 36.68 30.11 41.43
N ASP A 249 35.74 31.03 41.71
CA ASP A 249 35.84 32.50 41.65
C ASP A 249 36.60 33.20 40.48
N PHE A 250 35.89 34.00 39.68
CA PHE A 250 35.95 35.48 39.59
C PHE A 250 35.27 36.03 38.30
N GLN A 251 34.61 37.18 38.48
CA GLN A 251 33.79 38.00 37.57
C GLN A 251 34.38 38.30 36.18
N ASP A 252 33.57 38.39 35.12
CA ASP A 252 32.91 39.65 34.70
C ASP A 252 31.99 39.45 33.49
N ASP A 253 30.96 40.30 33.40
CA ASP A 253 29.90 40.35 32.38
C ASP A 253 30.43 40.55 30.94
N LEU A 254 29.75 39.97 29.93
CA LEU A 254 29.33 40.65 28.68
C LEU A 254 28.57 39.72 27.69
N ALA A 255 27.33 40.12 27.40
CA ALA A 255 26.58 40.00 26.15
C ALA A 255 26.28 38.63 25.49
N LYS A 256 24.97 38.34 25.48
CA LYS A 256 24.19 37.41 24.63
C LYS A 256 24.70 37.26 23.18
N GLU A 257 24.84 36.01 22.74
CA GLU A 257 24.41 35.53 21.42
C GLU A 257 24.09 34.02 21.52
N GLU A 258 22.80 33.68 21.66
CA GLU A 258 22.32 32.30 21.50
C GLU A 258 22.36 31.92 20.02
N GLN A 259 23.52 31.46 19.55
CA GLN A 259 23.55 30.64 18.35
C GLN A 259 23.03 29.24 18.71
N SER A 260 21.76 29.01 18.40
CA SER A 260 21.18 27.67 18.28
C SER A 260 21.99 26.89 17.24
N LYS A 261 23.03 26.18 17.69
CA LYS A 261 23.73 25.17 16.91
C LYS A 261 22.72 24.06 16.62
N ARG A 262 22.04 24.13 15.48
CA ARG A 262 21.36 22.97 14.89
C ARG A 262 22.43 21.89 14.69
N VAL A 263 22.50 20.95 15.63
CA VAL A 263 23.24 19.71 15.43
C VAL A 263 22.55 19.01 14.27
N VAL A 264 23.16 19.07 13.09
CA VAL A 264 22.78 18.22 11.96
C VAL A 264 23.13 16.80 12.38
N ARG A 265 22.14 16.05 12.86
CA ARG A 265 22.28 14.61 13.09
C ARG A 265 22.60 13.98 11.74
N ILE A 266 23.84 13.55 11.55
CA ILE A 266 24.21 12.72 10.42
C ILE A 266 23.67 11.33 10.74
N PRO A 267 22.71 10.78 9.96
CA PRO A 267 22.26 9.41 10.17
C PRO A 267 23.47 8.48 9.99
N LEU A 268 23.79 7.70 11.02
CA LEU A 268 24.71 6.57 10.87
C LEU A 268 23.92 5.41 10.26
N PHE A 269 24.50 4.78 9.25
CA PHE A 269 23.92 3.62 8.60
C PHE A 269 24.73 2.37 8.94
N ARG A 270 24.04 1.28 9.27
CA ARG A 270 24.66 -0.05 9.39
C ARG A 270 24.28 -0.89 8.18
N LYS A 271 25.27 -1.54 7.57
CA LYS A 271 25.02 -2.57 6.57
C LYS A 271 24.63 -3.88 7.25
N LYS A 272 23.46 -4.40 6.92
CA LYS A 272 22.97 -5.71 7.35
C LYS A 272 22.90 -6.62 6.14
N LYS A 273 23.48 -7.81 6.27
CA LYS A 273 23.39 -8.86 5.26
C LYS A 273 22.18 -9.74 5.57
N ILE A 274 21.30 -9.88 4.60
CA ILE A 274 20.09 -10.71 4.70
C ILE A 274 20.17 -11.79 3.64
N LYS A 275 19.72 -13.00 3.98
CA LYS A 275 19.68 -14.11 3.05
C LYS A 275 18.31 -14.16 2.37
N ILE A 276 18.30 -14.19 1.05
CA ILE A 276 17.08 -14.23 0.23
C ILE A 276 17.09 -15.52 -0.58
N SER A 277 16.00 -16.29 -0.51
CA SER A 277 15.78 -17.42 -1.42
C SER A 277 15.49 -16.91 -2.83
N MET A 278 16.16 -17.49 -3.82
CA MET A 278 15.92 -17.17 -5.23
C MET A 278 14.49 -17.50 -5.66
N ALA A 279 13.87 -18.53 -5.06
CA ALA A 279 12.49 -18.91 -5.35
C ALA A 279 11.50 -17.77 -5.05
N LEU A 280 11.66 -17.07 -3.91
CA LEU A 280 10.81 -15.93 -3.55
C LEU A 280 11.22 -14.65 -4.29
N SER A 281 12.53 -14.40 -4.45
CA SER A 281 13.07 -13.24 -5.17
C SER A 281 12.59 -13.16 -6.61
N ASP A 282 12.50 -14.29 -7.30
CA ASP A 282 12.08 -14.34 -8.69
C ASP A 282 10.58 -14.04 -8.89
N LEU A 283 9.76 -14.12 -7.82
CA LEU A 283 8.35 -13.69 -7.86
C LEU A 283 8.17 -12.17 -7.78
N VAL A 284 9.23 -11.42 -7.45
CA VAL A 284 9.21 -9.96 -7.40
C VAL A 284 9.52 -9.40 -8.79
N ILE A 285 8.51 -8.81 -9.44
CA ILE A 285 8.61 -8.26 -10.79
C ILE A 285 8.56 -6.73 -10.77
N TYR A 286 7.36 -6.15 -10.75
CA TYR A 286 7.15 -4.70 -10.89
C TYR A 286 7.19 -3.91 -9.58
N THR A 287 7.40 -4.60 -8.45
CA THR A 287 7.25 -4.05 -7.11
C THR A 287 8.45 -4.40 -6.22
N LYS A 288 9.66 -4.21 -6.73
CA LYS A 288 10.88 -4.37 -5.94
C LYS A 288 10.90 -3.34 -4.81
N VAL A 289 11.22 -3.76 -3.59
CA VAL A 289 11.39 -2.86 -2.45
C VAL A 289 12.81 -2.29 -2.48
N GLU A 290 12.89 -0.96 -2.42
CA GLU A 290 14.13 -0.22 -2.29
C GLU A 290 14.06 0.82 -1.17
N LYS A 291 15.21 1.15 -0.59
CA LYS A 291 15.29 2.18 0.43
C LYS A 291 15.23 3.57 -0.20
N PHE A 292 14.35 4.43 0.30
CA PHE A 292 14.33 5.82 -0.11
C PHE A 292 15.57 6.55 0.42
N LYS A 293 16.36 7.16 -0.47
CA LYS A 293 17.53 7.98 -0.11
C LYS A 293 17.22 9.47 -0.22
N SER A 294 16.77 9.93 -1.39
CA SER A 294 16.32 11.29 -1.65
C SER A 294 15.61 11.36 -3.00
N PHE A 295 14.79 12.38 -3.24
CA PHE A 295 14.17 12.60 -4.56
C PHE A 295 15.20 12.73 -5.69
N HIS A 296 16.33 13.40 -5.44
CA HIS A 296 17.40 13.52 -6.42
C HIS A 296 18.03 12.18 -6.76
N HIS A 297 18.29 11.35 -5.74
CA HIS A 297 18.80 9.99 -5.96
C HIS A 297 17.77 9.13 -6.71
N SER A 298 16.50 9.17 -6.31
CA SER A 298 15.43 8.45 -7.00
C SER A 298 15.34 8.84 -8.47
N ASN A 299 15.35 10.14 -8.78
CA ASN A 299 15.29 10.62 -10.16
C ASN A 299 16.46 10.16 -11.05
N LEU A 300 17.65 9.94 -10.46
CA LEU A 300 18.83 9.52 -11.20
C LEU A 300 18.99 7.99 -11.29
N TYR A 301 18.54 7.25 -10.28
CA TYR A 301 18.95 5.85 -10.10
C TYR A 301 17.79 4.88 -9.89
N GLN A 302 16.64 5.33 -9.38
CA GLN A 302 15.52 4.43 -9.10
C GLN A 302 14.91 3.93 -10.40
N GLN A 303 14.76 2.61 -10.49
CA GLN A 303 14.18 1.97 -11.65
C GLN A 303 12.64 2.02 -11.59
N PHE A 304 12.00 1.91 -12.75
CA PHE A 304 10.53 1.97 -12.86
C PHE A 304 9.82 0.91 -12.00
N ASN A 305 10.45 -0.24 -11.76
CA ASN A 305 9.90 -1.36 -11.00
C ASN A 305 10.31 -1.34 -9.52
N GLU A 306 10.88 -0.24 -9.03
CA GLU A 306 11.32 -0.05 -7.65
C GLU A 306 10.38 0.87 -6.88
N SER A 307 10.04 0.49 -5.66
CA SER A 307 9.12 1.21 -4.78
C SER A 307 9.72 1.36 -3.38
N ASN A 308 9.37 2.45 -2.69
CA ASN A 308 9.85 2.73 -1.34
C ASN A 308 8.70 2.73 -0.33
N SER A 309 9.00 2.44 0.94
CA SER A 309 8.12 2.72 2.08
C SER A 309 8.70 3.88 2.86
N ILE A 310 7.87 4.85 3.24
CA ILE A 310 8.29 6.04 4.00
C ILE A 310 7.36 6.18 5.19
N GLY A 311 7.91 6.20 6.40
CA GLY A 311 7.13 6.40 7.62
C GLY A 311 6.48 7.78 7.66
N GLU A 312 5.30 7.88 8.29
CA GLU A 312 4.46 9.09 8.26
C GLU A 312 5.22 10.38 8.65
N SER A 313 6.00 10.32 9.74
CA SER A 313 6.80 11.47 10.21
C SER A 313 7.81 11.93 9.16
N GLN A 314 8.48 11.00 8.49
CA GLN A 314 9.42 11.30 7.43
C GLN A 314 8.71 11.84 6.17
N ALA A 315 7.58 11.25 5.77
CA ALA A 315 6.77 11.72 4.64
C ALA A 315 6.28 13.17 4.86
N ARG A 316 5.83 13.50 6.08
CA ARG A 316 5.45 14.88 6.45
C ARG A 316 6.62 15.85 6.37
N LYS A 317 7.83 15.44 6.78
CA LYS A 317 9.05 16.26 6.64
C LYS A 317 9.40 16.48 5.16
N LEU A 318 9.36 15.43 4.34
CA LEU A 318 9.65 15.50 2.91
C LEU A 318 8.68 16.41 2.17
N THR A 319 7.38 16.35 2.49
CA THR A 319 6.36 17.20 1.85
C THR A 319 6.65 18.70 2.09
N LYS A 320 7.09 19.07 3.30
CA LYS A 320 7.47 20.44 3.63
C LYS A 320 8.74 20.92 2.92
N LEU A 321 9.65 20.00 2.59
CA LEU A 321 10.88 20.29 1.87
C LEU A 321 10.64 20.35 0.35
N ALA A 322 9.80 19.46 -0.17
CA ALA A 322 9.46 19.35 -1.59
C ALA A 322 8.61 20.52 -2.10
N GLY A 323 7.81 21.17 -1.24
CA GLY A 323 7.12 22.42 -1.57
C GLY A 323 8.04 23.61 -1.90
N LYS A 324 9.36 23.43 -1.90
CA LYS A 324 10.36 24.39 -2.42
C LYS A 324 10.96 24.00 -3.76
N PHE A 325 10.66 22.80 -4.28
CA PHE A 325 11.24 22.21 -5.50
C PHE A 325 10.19 21.81 -6.55
N LEU A 326 8.90 21.93 -6.23
CA LEU A 326 7.78 22.04 -7.18
C LEU A 326 7.41 23.52 -7.29
#